data_AF-A0A2M8EL55-F1
#
_entry.id   AF-A0A2M8EL55-F1
#
_cell.length_a   1.000
_cell.length_b   1.000
_cell.length_c   1.000
_cell.angle_alpha   90.00
_cell.angle_beta   90.00
_cell.angle_gamma   90.00
#
_symmetry.space_group_name_H-M   'P 1'
#
loop_
_entity.id
_entity.type
_entity.pdbx_description
1 polymer ?
#
loop_
_entity_poly.entity_id
_entity_poly.type
_entity_poly.pdbx_seq_one_letter_code
_entity_poly.pdbx_strand_id
1 'polypeptide(L)' 'MEKIDTLRKLDIEKLKTTLSEAREKHMDKRLNKGFAKVKDTTLFAKSKKYIARIQTLIQEKEILK' A
#
# COMPACT_ATOMS: atom_id res chain seq x y z
N MET A 1 8.84 -2.16 -1.63
CA MET A 1 7.96 -1.21 -0.91
C MET A 1 8.76 0.04 -0.71
N GLU A 2 8.23 1.18 -1.09
CA GLU A 2 8.93 2.45 -0.90
C GLU A 2 9.13 2.78 0.58
N LYS A 3 10.16 3.55 0.89
CA LYS A 3 10.42 4.03 2.25
C LYS A 3 9.36 5.06 2.63
N ILE A 4 9.00 5.14 3.91
CA ILE A 4 7.92 6.05 4.34
C ILE A 4 8.28 7.52 4.09
N ASP A 5 9.57 7.86 4.15
CA ASP A 5 10.06 9.22 3.92
C ASP A 5 9.92 9.67 2.46
N THR A 6 9.90 8.74 1.50
CA THR A 6 9.60 9.08 0.10
C THR A 6 8.11 9.33 -0.09
N LEU A 7 7.25 8.53 0.53
CA LEU A 7 5.79 8.70 0.47
C LEU A 7 5.33 10.04 1.04
N ARG A 8 5.93 10.52 2.13
CA ARG A 8 5.60 11.83 2.73
C ARG A 8 5.80 13.01 1.76
N LYS A 9 6.78 12.90 0.87
CA LYS A 9 7.12 13.93 -0.13
C LYS A 9 6.19 13.94 -1.35
N LEU A 10 5.37 12.91 -1.53
CA LEU A 10 4.46 12.80 -2.67
C LEU A 10 3.22 13.68 -2.50
N ASP A 11 2.70 14.21 -3.61
CA ASP A 11 1.42 14.92 -3.65
C ASP A 11 0.24 13.98 -3.37
N ILE A 12 -0.90 14.53 -2.95
CA ILE A 12 -2.11 13.74 -2.64
C ILE A 12 -2.55 12.88 -3.83
N GLU A 13 -2.50 13.41 -5.06
CA GLU A 13 -2.86 12.66 -6.27
C GLU A 13 -1.93 11.48 -6.49
N LYS A 14 -0.61 11.68 -6.34
CA LYS A 14 0.37 10.60 -6.43
C LYS A 14 0.15 9.55 -5.35
N LEU A 15 -0.15 9.96 -4.11
CA LEU A 15 -0.49 9.04 -3.03
C LEU A 15 -1.75 8.21 -3.34
N LYS A 16 -2.77 8.79 -3.96
CA LYS A 16 -3.98 8.08 -4.41
C LYS A 16 -3.65 7.05 -5.50
N THR A 17 -2.81 7.39 -6.47
CA THR A 17 -2.32 6.44 -7.48
C THR A 17 -1.53 5.30 -6.84
N THR A 18 -0.57 5.62 -5.96
CA THR A 18 0.22 4.61 -5.23
C THR A 18 -0.65 3.71 -4.37
N LEU A 19 -1.73 4.25 -3.78
CA LEU A 19 -2.70 3.46 -3.01
C LEU A 19 -3.43 2.45 -3.91
N SER A 20 -3.83 2.85 -5.12
CA SER A 20 -4.49 1.97 -6.09
C SER A 20 -3.57 0.81 -6.47
N GLU A 21 -2.34 1.11 -6.90
CA GLU A 21 -1.34 0.10 -7.24
C GLU A 21 -1.04 -0.85 -6.08
N ALA A 22 -0.95 -0.32 -4.86
CA ALA A 22 -0.68 -1.13 -3.67
C ALA A 22 -1.83 -2.11 -3.37
N ARG A 23 -3.08 -1.71 -3.65
CA ARG A 23 -4.27 -2.57 -3.52
C ARG A 23 -4.30 -3.65 -4.60
N GLU A 24 -4.02 -3.31 -5.85
CA GLU A 24 -3.92 -4.29 -6.94
C GLU A 24 -2.85 -5.34 -6.63
N LYS A 25 -1.63 -4.91 -6.29
CA LYS A 25 -0.54 -5.81 -5.87
C LYS A 25 -0.90 -6.67 -4.66
N HIS A 26 -1.76 -6.18 -3.76
CA HIS A 26 -2.26 -6.97 -2.63
C HIS A 26 -3.28 -8.02 -3.07
N MET A 27 -4.16 -7.67 -4.01
CA MET A 27 -5.13 -8.59 -4.60
C MET A 27 -4.44 -9.71 -5.37
N ASP A 28 -3.44 -9.39 -6.20
CA ASP A 28 -2.65 -10.38 -6.93
C ASP A 28 -1.98 -11.38 -5.99
N LYS A 29 -1.44 -10.89 -4.86
CA LYS A 29 -0.88 -11.76 -3.82
C LYS A 29 -1.96 -12.67 -3.23
N ARG A 30 -3.17 -12.16 -2.98
CA ARG A 30 -4.29 -12.97 -2.45
C ARG A 30 -4.69 -14.07 -3.43
N LEU A 31 -4.79 -13.74 -4.71
CA LEU A 31 -5.07 -14.72 -5.77
C LEU A 31 -3.96 -15.79 -5.82
N ASN A 32 -2.70 -15.37 -5.85
CA ASN A 32 -1.56 -16.29 -5.86
C ASN A 32 -1.46 -17.20 -4.61
N LYS A 33 -1.93 -16.74 -3.44
CA LYS A 33 -2.10 -17.60 -2.25
C LYS A 33 -3.18 -18.66 -2.47
N GLY A 34 -4.31 -18.28 -3.09
CA GLY A 34 -5.38 -19.22 -3.45
C GLY A 34 -4.90 -20.34 -4.38
N PHE A 35 -3.96 -20.03 -5.28
CA PHE A 35 -3.29 -21.01 -6.13
C PHE A 35 -2.07 -21.71 -5.49
N ALA A 36 -1.86 -21.56 -4.18
CA ALA A 36 -0.72 -22.11 -3.42
C ALA A 36 0.68 -21.70 -3.95
N LYS A 37 0.77 -20.65 -4.79
CA LYS A 37 2.03 -20.17 -5.38
C LYS A 37 2.86 -19.31 -4.42
N VAL A 38 2.29 -18.85 -3.31
CA VAL A 38 2.95 -17.99 -2.32
C VAL A 38 2.96 -18.66 -0.96
N LYS A 39 4.14 -19.11 -0.52
CA LYS A 39 4.35 -19.73 0.81
C LYS A 39 4.62 -18.71 1.92
N ASP A 40 5.20 -17.55 1.58
CA ASP A 40 5.50 -16.51 2.57
C ASP A 40 4.28 -15.61 2.84
N THR A 41 3.64 -15.86 3.98
CA THR A 41 2.48 -15.11 4.45
C THR A 41 2.84 -13.74 5.02
N THR A 42 4.12 -13.48 5.33
CA THR A 42 4.57 -12.18 5.88
C THR A 42 4.41 -11.05 4.87
N LEU A 43 4.47 -11.37 3.57
CA LEU A 43 4.29 -10.42 2.48
C LEU A 43 2.89 -9.79 2.46
N PHE A 44 1.87 -10.49 2.98
CA PHE A 44 0.50 -9.98 3.11
C PHE A 44 0.37 -8.97 4.24
N ALA A 45 0.96 -9.30 5.39
CA ALA A 45 0.98 -8.39 6.53
C ALA A 45 1.74 -7.11 6.17
N LYS A 46 2.88 -7.24 5.47
CA LYS A 46 3.64 -6.09 4.96
C LYS A 46 2.83 -5.25 3.97
N SER A 47 2.11 -5.87 3.01
CA SER A 47 1.31 -5.11 2.05
C SER A 47 0.12 -4.41 2.71
N LYS A 48 -0.54 -5.06 3.68
CA LYS A 48 -1.64 -4.46 4.44
C LYS A 48 -1.15 -3.25 5.25
N LYS A 49 -0.01 -3.38 5.93
CA LYS A 49 0.63 -2.26 6.65
C LYS A 49 1.03 -1.12 5.70
N TYR A 50 1.50 -1.44 4.50
CA TYR A 50 1.87 -0.45 3.50
C TYR A 50 0.64 0.35 3.01
N ILE A 51 -0.46 -0.33 2.70
CA ILE A 51 -1.75 0.31 2.33
C ILE A 51 -2.21 1.24 3.45
N ALA A 52 -2.21 0.76 4.71
CA ALA A 52 -2.64 1.56 5.86
C ALA A 52 -1.81 2.84 6.02
N ARG A 53 -0.49 2.76 5.84
CA ARG A 53 0.40 3.94 5.90
C ARG A 53 0.08 4.98 4.83
N ILE A 54 -0.19 4.55 3.60
CA ILE A 54 -0.56 5.48 2.51
C ILE A 54 -1.90 6.15 2.84
N GLN A 55 -2.88 5.40 3.36
CA GLN A 55 -4.17 5.96 3.77
C GLN A 55 -4.00 7.00 4.88
N THR A 56 -3.17 6.71 5.89
CA THR A 56 -2.85 7.68 6.95
C THR A 56 -2.25 8.96 6.37
N LEU A 57 -1.28 8.86 5.46
CA LEU A 57 -0.66 10.04 4.84
C LEU A 57 -1.65 10.86 4.00
N ILE A 58 -2.56 10.21 3.29
CA ILE A 58 -3.63 10.90 2.56
C ILE A 58 -4.51 11.66 3.55
N GLN A 59 -4.95 11.00 4.61
CA GLN A 59 -5.81 11.59 5.64
C GLN A 59 -5.13 12.78 6.33
N GLU A 60 -3.86 12.64 6.71
CA GLU A 60 -3.06 13.73 7.30
C GLU A 60 -3.01 14.94 6.37
N LYS A 61 -2.76 14.73 5.08
CA LYS A 61 -2.72 15.81 4.09
C LYS A 61 -4.08 16.41 3.76
N GLU A 62 -5.16 15.64 3.88
CA GLU A 62 -6.53 16.14 3.69
C GLU A 62 -7.01 16.95 4.91
N ILE A 63 -6.55 16.62 6.13
CA ILE A 63 -6.86 17.37 7.37
C ILE A 63 -6.04 18.67 7.49
N LEU A 64 -4.78 18.65 7.03
CA LEU A 64 -3.88 19.82 7.07
C LEU A 64 -4.15 20.84 5.94
N LYS A 65 -5.19 20.62 5.14
CA LYS A 65 -5.59 21.47 4.02
C LYS A 65 -6.61 22.51 4.47
#